data_AF-A0A3B9VXA5-F1
#
_entry.id   AF-A0A3B9VXA5-F1
#
_cell.length_a   1.000
_cell.length_b   1.000
_cell.length_c   1.000
_cell.angle_alpha   90.00
_cell.angle_beta   90.00
_cell.angle_gamma   90.00
#
_symmetry.space_group_name_H-M   'P 1'
#
loop_
_entity.id
_entity.type
_entity.pdbx_description
1 polymer ?
#
loop_
_entity_poly.entity_id
_entity_poly.type
_entity_poly.pdbx_seq_one_letter_code
_entity_poly.pdbx_strand_id
1 'polypeptide(L)' 'VGRWLARRPEVRDKAVLATKGRFPMGTAPNDVGTSRRRLTRALDDSLRRLGVDQIDLYQLHAWDPITPLEETLRFLDDSV' A
#
# COMPACT_ATOMS: atom_id res chain seq x y z
N VAL A 1 -11.43 9.09 -1.38
CA VAL A 1 -10.58 9.52 -0.24
C VAL A 1 -9.60 10.62 -0.65
N GLY A 2 -8.69 10.41 -1.62
CA GLY A 2 -7.68 11.43 -1.97
C GLY A 2 -8.24 12.83 -2.29
N ARG A 3 -9.20 12.94 -3.22
CA ARG A 3 -9.89 14.23 -3.49
C ARG A 3 -10.58 14.86 -2.27
N TRP A 4 -11.01 14.03 -1.31
CA TRP A 4 -11.66 14.50 -0.09
C TRP A 4 -10.62 15.04 0.90
N LEU A 5 -9.47 14.37 1.04
CA LEU A 5 -8.31 14.84 1.82
C LEU A 5 -7.75 16.15 1.24
N ALA A 6 -7.60 16.25 -0.08
CA ALA A 6 -7.10 17.45 -0.73
C ALA A 6 -7.97 18.71 -0.49
N ARG A 7 -9.27 18.52 -0.20
CA ARG A 7 -10.19 19.61 0.15
C ARG A 7 -10.20 19.94 1.66
N ARG A 8 -9.47 19.18 2.47
CA ARG A 8 -9.45 19.21 3.95
C ARG A 8 -8.04 18.97 4.50
N PRO A 9 -7.08 19.88 4.21
CA PRO A 9 -5.71 19.72 4.68
C PRO A 9 -5.62 19.61 6.21
N GLU A 10 -6.53 20.24 6.95
CA GLU A 10 -6.61 20.23 8.41
C GLU A 10 -6.90 18.85 9.02
N VAL A 11 -7.36 17.89 8.21
CA VAL A 11 -7.65 16.53 8.64
C VAL A 11 -6.40 15.65 8.58
N ARG A 12 -5.39 15.98 7.76
CA ARG A 12 -4.25 15.10 7.51
C ARG A 12 -3.50 14.71 8.79
N ASP A 13 -3.31 15.65 9.72
CA ASP A 13 -2.59 15.41 10.97
C ASP A 13 -3.48 14.84 12.10
N LYS A 14 -4.79 14.72 11.85
CA LYS A 14 -5.78 14.26 12.84
C LYS A 14 -6.31 12.86 12.54
N ALA A 15 -5.99 12.31 11.37
CA ALA A 15 -6.49 11.03 10.90
C ALA A 15 -5.34 10.06 10.65
N VAL A 16 -5.58 8.78 10.95
CA VAL A 16 -4.72 7.68 10.54
C VAL A 16 -5.13 7.24 9.14
N LEU A 17 -4.26 7.46 8.17
CA LEU A 17 -4.43 7.05 6.79
C LEU A 17 -3.75 5.70 6.57
N ALA A 18 -4.57 4.67 6.39
CA ALA A 18 -4.10 3.32 6.11
C ALA A 18 -4.43 2.87 4.69
N THR A 19 -3.56 2.06 4.11
CA THR A 19 -3.86 1.29 2.88
C THR A 19 -3.26 -0.11 2.99
N LYS A 20 -3.51 -0.94 1.97
CA LYS A 20 -3.17 -2.36 2.00
C LYS A 20 -2.90 -2.92 0.62
N GLY A 21 -2.00 -3.90 0.56
CA GLY A 21 -1.67 -4.67 -0.64
C GLY A 21 -1.89 -6.16 -0.43
N ARG A 22 -2.29 -6.88 -1.48
CA ARG A 22 -2.21 -8.36 -1.69
C ARG A 22 -3.18 -8.81 -2.77
N PHE A 23 -4.43 -8.36 -2.70
CA PHE A 23 -5.48 -8.77 -3.64
C PHE A 23 -5.24 -8.20 -5.05
N PRO A 24 -5.77 -8.88 -6.09
CA PRO A 24 -5.61 -8.44 -7.46
C PRO A 24 -6.20 -7.05 -7.68
N MET A 25 -5.43 -6.17 -8.34
CA MET A 25 -5.92 -4.87 -8.85
C MET A 25 -5.87 -4.81 -10.39
N GLY A 26 -5.65 -5.95 -11.03
CA GLY A 26 -5.51 -6.14 -12.47
C GLY A 26 -5.52 -7.63 -12.81
N THR A 27 -5.36 -7.95 -14.09
CA THR A 27 -5.44 -9.33 -14.62
C THR A 27 -4.08 -9.95 -14.90
N ALA A 28 -2.98 -9.20 -14.78
CA ALA A 28 -1.66 -9.73 -15.05
C ALA A 28 -1.21 -10.66 -13.91
N PRO A 29 -0.34 -11.65 -14.19
CA PRO A 29 0.13 -12.59 -13.16
C PRO A 29 0.77 -11.92 -11.94
N ASN A 30 1.36 -10.74 -12.13
CA ASN A 30 2.03 -9.99 -11.08
C ASN A 30 1.15 -8.90 -10.42
N ASP A 31 -0.17 -8.93 -10.61
CA ASP A 31 -1.09 -7.96 -9.98
C ASP A 31 -1.64 -8.45 -8.63
N VAL A 32 -1.20 -9.62 -8.15
CA VAL A 32 -1.60 -10.28 -6.91
C VAL A 32 -0.39 -10.72 -6.09
N GLY A 33 -0.58 -10.97 -4.79
CA GLY A 33 0.43 -11.49 -3.88
C GLY A 33 1.20 -10.40 -3.14
N THR A 34 2.21 -10.82 -2.38
CA THR A 34 3.01 -9.96 -1.50
C THR A 34 4.47 -9.85 -1.92
N SER A 35 4.82 -10.24 -3.15
CA SER A 35 6.17 -9.97 -3.68
C SER A 35 6.51 -8.48 -3.59
N ARG A 36 7.78 -8.17 -3.33
CA ARG A 36 8.28 -6.80 -3.24
C ARG A 36 7.88 -5.98 -4.46
N ARG A 37 8.08 -6.53 -5.67
CA ARG A 37 7.70 -5.87 -6.93
C ARG A 37 6.23 -5.48 -6.94
N ARG A 38 5.34 -6.36 -6.47
CA ARG A 38 3.91 -6.08 -6.42
C ARG A 38 3.59 -5.04 -5.35
N LEU A 39 4.11 -5.20 -4.14
CA LEU A 39 3.80 -4.31 -3.01
C LEU A 39 4.33 -2.89 -3.22
N THR A 40 5.53 -2.71 -3.78
CA THR A 40 6.07 -1.39 -4.15
C THR A 40 5.11 -0.68 -5.11
N ARG A 41 4.72 -1.35 -6.21
CA ARG A 41 3.77 -0.77 -7.17
C ARG A 41 2.40 -0.46 -6.53
N ALA A 42 1.92 -1.34 -5.67
CA ALA A 42 0.64 -1.15 -4.98
C ALA A 42 0.66 0.03 -4.00
N LEU A 43 1.78 0.24 -3.31
CA LEU A 43 2.02 1.39 -2.45
C LEU A 43 2.08 2.67 -3.27
N ASP A 44 2.93 2.73 -4.31
CA ASP A 44 3.06 3.89 -5.21
C ASP A 44 1.70 4.30 -5.80
N ASP A 45 0.94 3.31 -6.29
CA ASP A 45 -0.40 3.54 -6.82
C ASP A 45 -1.40 4.03 -5.75
N SER A 46 -1.25 3.58 -4.50
CA SER A 46 -2.08 4.04 -3.40
C SER A 46 -1.77 5.49 -3.06
N LEU A 47 -0.50 5.83 -2.89
CA LEU A 47 -0.02 7.20 -2.64
C LEU A 47 -0.49 8.15 -3.74
N ARG A 48 -0.30 7.76 -5.01
CA ARG A 48 -0.77 8.53 -6.18
C ARG A 48 -2.29 8.75 -6.19
N ARG A 49 -3.10 7.73 -5.90
CA ARG A 49 -4.58 7.87 -5.86
C ARG A 49 -5.06 8.65 -4.64
N LEU A 50 -4.34 8.57 -3.53
CA LEU A 50 -4.61 9.33 -2.32
C LEU A 50 -4.12 10.78 -2.43
N GLY A 51 -3.16 11.06 -3.31
CA GLY A 51 -2.55 12.38 -3.47
C GLY A 51 -1.74 12.77 -2.23
N VAL A 52 -1.01 11.82 -1.65
CA VAL A 52 -0.18 12.02 -0.45
C VAL A 52 1.17 11.36 -0.67
N ASP A 53 2.20 11.90 -0.02
CA ASP A 53 3.56 11.35 -0.09
C ASP A 53 3.79 10.23 0.94
N GLN A 54 2.98 10.19 1.99
CA GLN A 54 3.08 9.20 3.06
C GLN A 54 1.72 8.79 3.62
N ILE A 55 1.68 7.55 4.13
CA ILE A 55 0.58 6.93 4.88
C ILE A 55 1.08 6.57 6.27
N ASP A 56 0.17 6.43 7.22
CA ASP A 56 0.54 6.17 8.61
C ASP A 56 0.59 4.66 8.91
N LEU A 57 -0.06 3.84 8.07
CA LEU A 57 -0.08 2.38 8.22
C LEU A 57 -0.23 1.69 6.85
N TYR A 58 0.75 0.85 6.51
CA TYR A 58 0.64 -0.11 5.41
C TYR A 58 0.40 -1.51 5.95
N GLN A 59 -0.60 -2.21 5.40
CA GLN A 59 -0.96 -3.57 5.84
C GLN A 59 -0.90 -4.57 4.69
N LEU A 60 -0.61 -5.82 5.01
CA LEU A 60 -0.87 -6.96 4.12
C LEU A 60 -2.33 -7.37 4.27
N HIS A 61 -3.06 -7.43 3.17
CA HIS A 61 -4.50 -7.69 3.20
C HIS A 61 -4.84 -9.15 3.53
N ALA A 62 -3.89 -10.07 3.33
CA ALA A 62 -3.98 -11.48 3.69
C ALA A 62 -2.60 -12.16 3.58
N TRP A 63 -2.49 -13.37 4.14
CA TRP A 63 -1.35 -14.26 3.91
C TRP A 63 -1.17 -14.59 2.41
N ASP A 64 0.09 -14.75 2.01
CA ASP A 64 0.50 -15.22 0.69
C ASP A 64 1.47 -16.40 0.87
N PRO A 65 1.05 -17.64 0.53
CA PRO A 65 1.90 -18.82 0.70
C PRO A 65 2.96 -18.95 -0.40
N ILE A 66 2.94 -18.11 -1.44
CA ILE A 66 3.85 -18.21 -2.60
C ILE A 66 5.09 -17.35 -2.40
N THR A 67 4.91 -16.12 -1.91
CA THR A 67 6.03 -15.19 -1.69
C THR A 67 6.78 -15.56 -0.41
N PRO A 68 8.13 -15.70 -0.42
CA PRO A 68 8.91 -15.88 0.79
C PRO A 68 8.64 -14.78 1.81
N LEU A 69 8.45 -15.17 3.08
CA LEU A 69 8.09 -14.23 4.14
C LEU A 69 9.16 -13.14 4.30
N GLU A 70 10.44 -13.49 4.18
CA GLU A 70 11.57 -12.57 4.31
C GLU A 70 11.59 -11.50 3.21
N GLU A 71 11.06 -11.80 2.02
CA GLU A 71 10.89 -10.78 0.97
C GLU A 71 9.83 -9.77 1.38
N THR A 72 8.70 -10.26 1.88
CA THR A 72 7.58 -9.42 2.33
C THR A 72 7.97 -8.57 3.53
N LEU A 73 8.64 -9.15 4.54
CA LEU A 73 9.09 -8.44 5.73
C LEU A 73 10.14 -7.37 5.39
N ARG A 74 11.11 -7.67 4.51
CA ARG A 74 12.06 -6.65 4.04
C ARG A 74 11.36 -5.51 3.31
N PHE A 75 10.30 -5.80 2.54
CA PHE A 75 9.53 -4.73 1.90
C PHE A 75 8.88 -3.82 2.94
N LEU A 76 8.29 -4.40 3.99
CA LEU A 76 7.66 -3.64 5.07
C LEU A 76 8.69 -2.80 5.84
N ASP A 77 9.88 -3.34 6.08
CA ASP A 77 11.00 -2.65 6.74
C ASP A 77 11.51 -1.45 5.91
N ASP A 78 11.66 -1.62 4.59
CA ASP A 78 12.14 -0.54 3.71
C ASP A 78 11.10 0.56 3.44
N SER A 79 9.81 0.25 3.60
CA SER A 79 8.70 1.13 3.21
C SER A 79 8.16 2.00 4.36
N VAL A 80 8.74 1.84 5.55
CA VAL A 80 8.41 2.58 6.79
C VAL A 80 9.57 3.49 7.15
#